data_AF-A0A069IMN2-F1
#
_entry.id   AF-A0A069IMN2-F1
#
_cell.length_a   1.000
_cell.length_b   1.000
_cell.length_c   1.000
_cell.angle_alpha   90.00
_cell.angle_beta   90.00
_cell.angle_gamma   90.00
#
_symmetry.space_group_name_H-M   'P 1'
#
loop_
_entity.id
_entity.type
_entity.pdbx_description
1 polymer ?
#
loop_
_entity_poly.entity_id
_entity_poly.type
_entity_poly.pdbx_seq_one_letter_code
_entity_poly.pdbx_strand_id
1 'polypeptide(L)'
;ERKGAGWSREDKIAAIGVKVRKWVSFHGVSLNVEPDLDHFGGIVPCGIQEHGVTSLVDLGVLATMDEADAALKTSFHHLFGATVETASPL
;
A
#
# COMPACT_ATOMS: atom_id res chain seq x y z
N GLU A 1 -9.45 23.41 3.88
CA GLU A 1 -10.87 23.00 3.98
C GLU A 1 -11.60 23.18 2.64
N ARG A 2 -12.09 22.08 2.04
CA ARG A 2 -13.30 22.04 1.18
C ARG A 2 -13.93 20.64 1.32
N LYS A 3 -15.19 20.58 1.76
CA LYS A 3 -16.00 19.35 1.88
C LYS A 3 -17.15 19.43 0.85
N GLY A 4 -17.22 18.48 -0.07
CA GLY A 4 -18.28 18.34 -1.07
C GLY A 4 -18.47 16.88 -1.48
N ALA A 5 -19.71 16.49 -1.78
CA ALA A 5 -20.06 15.12 -2.16
C ALA A 5 -19.63 14.82 -3.60
N GLY A 6 -18.68 13.90 -3.76
CA GLY A 6 -18.15 13.44 -5.05
C GLY A 6 -16.67 13.80 -5.25
N TRP A 7 -15.78 12.96 -4.71
CA TRP A 7 -14.31 13.06 -4.69
C TRP A 7 -13.75 14.32 -3.98
N SER A 8 -12.73 14.27 -3.14
CA SER A 8 -11.76 13.24 -2.76
C SER A 8 -11.25 13.60 -1.38
N ARG A 9 -11.45 12.74 -0.38
CA ARG A 9 -10.61 12.82 0.81
C ARG A 9 -9.25 12.28 0.36
N GLU A 10 -8.22 13.11 0.40
CA GLU A 10 -6.85 12.65 0.17
C GLU A 10 -6.45 11.81 1.38
N ASP A 11 -6.85 10.54 1.34
CA ASP A 11 -6.53 9.54 2.36
C ASP A 11 -5.55 8.53 1.77
N LYS A 12 -4.61 8.11 2.61
CA LYS A 12 -3.51 7.25 2.22
C LYS A 12 -3.94 5.79 2.15
N ILE A 13 -3.91 5.21 0.95
CA ILE A 13 -4.23 3.80 0.68
C ILE A 13 -3.04 2.84 0.87
N ALA A 14 -1.81 3.35 0.74
CA ALA A 14 -0.61 2.53 0.85
C ALA A 14 0.58 3.33 1.41
N ALA A 15 1.52 2.63 2.02
CA ALA A 15 2.81 3.17 2.43
C ALA A 15 3.93 2.55 1.60
N ILE A 16 4.93 3.36 1.24
CA ILE A 16 6.14 2.90 0.56
C ILE A 16 7.33 3.31 1.41
N GLY A 17 8.17 2.35 1.75
CA GLY A 17 9.42 2.58 2.45
C GLY A 17 10.44 1.61 1.89
N VAL A 18 11.44 2.13 1.20
CA VAL A 18 12.48 1.32 0.55
C VAL A 18 13.85 1.76 1.02
N LYS A 19 14.76 0.79 1.13
CA LYS A 19 16.17 1.04 1.42
C LYS A 19 17.02 0.29 0.42
N VAL A 20 18.10 0.90 -0.05
CA VAL A 20 19.06 0.22 -0.94
C VAL A 20 20.40 0.05 -0.21
N ARG A 21 20.96 -1.16 -0.24
CA ARG A 21 22.28 -1.47 0.30
C ARG A 21 22.95 -2.50 -0.60
N LYS A 22 24.22 -2.23 -0.97
CA LYS A 22 24.98 -3.06 -1.92
C LYS A 22 24.19 -3.36 -3.20
N TRP A 23 23.52 -2.36 -3.76
CA TRP A 23 22.70 -2.46 -4.98
C TRP A 23 21.46 -3.38 -4.88
N VAL A 24 21.06 -3.77 -3.66
CA VAL A 24 19.85 -4.55 -3.41
C VAL A 24 18.85 -3.71 -2.61
N SER A 25 17.58 -3.69 -3.02
CA SER A 25 16.49 -3.03 -2.30
C SER A 25 15.94 -3.92 -1.17
N PHE A 26 15.46 -3.29 -0.11
CA PHE A 26 14.88 -3.90 1.09
C PHE A 26 13.59 -3.16 1.48
N HIS A 27 12.81 -3.77 2.38
CA HIS A 27 11.48 -3.33 2.81
C HIS A 27 10.47 -3.47 1.66
N GLY A 28 9.81 -2.39 1.21
CA GLY A 28 8.89 -2.45 0.08
C GLY A 28 7.69 -1.54 0.24
N VAL A 29 6.52 -2.12 0.02
CA VAL A 29 5.22 -1.44 0.04
C VAL A 29 4.27 -2.14 1.01
N SER A 30 3.35 -1.39 1.59
CA SER A 30 2.23 -1.90 2.39
C SER A 30 0.94 -1.32 1.84
N LEU A 31 0.05 -2.16 1.32
CA LEU A 31 -1.25 -1.78 0.76
C LEU A 31 -2.34 -2.11 1.78
N ASN A 32 -3.20 -1.14 2.09
CA ASN A 32 -4.31 -1.34 3.01
C ASN A 32 -5.47 -2.04 2.28
N VAL A 33 -5.58 -3.37 2.41
CA VAL A 33 -6.71 -4.15 1.87
C VAL A 33 -7.95 -3.99 2.75
N GLU A 34 -7.91 -4.59 3.94
CA GLU A 34 -8.95 -4.52 4.97
C GLU A 34 -8.34 -4.44 6.39
N PRO A 35 -7.39 -3.53 6.67
CA PRO A 35 -6.90 -3.36 8.05
C PRO A 35 -7.95 -2.64 8.91
N ASP A 36 -7.84 -2.84 10.23
CA ASP A 36 -8.45 -1.94 11.19
C ASP A 36 -7.74 -0.57 11.12
N LEU A 37 -8.45 0.45 10.66
CA LEU A 37 -7.91 1.80 10.46
C LEU A 37 -7.72 2.56 11.78
N ASP A 38 -8.37 2.16 12.87
CA ASP A 38 -8.24 2.83 14.17
C ASP A 38 -6.82 2.67 14.75
N HIS A 39 -6.10 1.60 14.37
CA HIS A 39 -4.71 1.40 14.74
C HIS A 39 -3.77 2.52 14.27
N PHE A 40 -4.12 3.26 13.22
CA PHE A 40 -3.33 4.41 12.77
C PHE A 40 -3.47 5.62 13.70
N GLY A 41 -4.52 5.69 14.53
CA GLY A 41 -4.74 6.79 15.47
C GLY A 41 -3.67 6.90 16.56
N GLY A 42 -2.91 5.82 16.82
CA GLY A 42 -1.81 5.81 17.77
C GLY A 42 -0.48 6.37 17.24
N ILE A 43 -0.40 6.72 15.96
CA ILE A 43 0.83 7.19 15.30
C ILE A 43 0.54 8.41 14.41
N VAL A 44 1.60 9.13 14.04
CA VAL A 44 1.54 10.10 12.93
C VAL A 44 2.07 9.42 11.66
N PRO A 45 1.21 8.90 10.77
CA PRO A 45 1.64 8.09 9.64
C PRO A 45 2.48 8.92 8.65
N CYS A 46 3.71 8.48 8.39
CA CYS A 46 4.66 9.15 7.50
C CYS A 46 4.94 10.63 7.82
N GLY A 47 4.71 11.07 9.07
CA GLY A 47 4.91 12.47 9.46
C GLY A 47 3.91 13.46 8.86
N ILE A 48 2.86 12.96 8.20
CA ILE A 48 1.82 13.77 7.56
C ILE A 48 0.59 13.75 8.48
N GLN A 49 0.14 14.93 8.90
CA GLN A 49 -1.04 15.08 9.77
C GLN A 49 -2.30 15.51 9.01
N GLU A 50 -2.14 16.04 7.81
CA GLU A 50 -3.21 16.69 7.05
C GLU A 50 -4.13 15.70 6.30
N HIS A 51 -3.68 14.45 6.17
CA HIS A 51 -4.33 13.39 5.38
C HIS A 51 -4.63 12.18 6.27
N GLY A 52 -5.81 11.58 6.09
CA GLY A 52 -6.17 10.35 6.78
C GLY A 52 -5.55 9.11 6.13
N VAL A 53 -6.00 7.95 6.58
CA VAL A 53 -5.69 6.64 5.97
C VAL A 53 -6.99 6.01 5.49
N THR A 54 -6.91 5.25 4.41
CA THR A 54 -8.04 4.51 3.83
C THR A 54 -7.58 3.10 3.47
N SER A 55 -8.51 2.28 2.99
CA SER A 55 -8.32 0.88 2.60
C SER A 55 -9.13 0.55 1.36
N LEU A 56 -8.88 -0.59 0.72
CA LEU A 56 -9.69 -1.05 -0.41
C LEU A 56 -11.17 -1.18 0.00
N VAL A 57 -11.43 -1.77 1.18
CA VAL A 57 -12.81 -1.91 1.69
C VAL A 57 -13.49 -0.55 1.91
N ASP A 58 -12.78 0.44 2.45
CA ASP A 58 -13.31 1.79 2.71
C ASP A 58 -13.60 2.54 1.39
N LEU A 59 -12.82 2.25 0.35
CA LEU A 59 -13.05 2.71 -1.02
C LEU A 59 -14.15 1.90 -1.77
N GLY A 60 -14.78 0.91 -1.13
CA GLY A 60 -15.83 0.08 -1.71
C GLY A 60 -15.33 -1.07 -2.60
N VAL A 61 -14.03 -1.38 -2.55
CA VAL A 61 -13.41 -2.49 -3.26
C VAL A 61 -13.25 -3.68 -2.31
N LEU A 62 -14.12 -4.68 -2.47
CA LEU A 62 -14.00 -5.94 -1.74
C LEU A 62 -13.00 -6.84 -2.47
N ALA A 63 -11.81 -6.99 -1.88
CA ALA A 63 -10.76 -7.85 -2.40
C ALA A 63 -10.24 -8.75 -1.29
N THR A 64 -10.01 -10.02 -1.63
CA THR A 64 -9.26 -10.95 -0.78
C THR A 64 -7.77 -10.63 -0.83
N MET A 65 -7.01 -11.13 0.16
CA MET A 65 -5.56 -11.03 0.15
C MET A 65 -4.93 -11.71 -1.08
N ASP A 66 -5.49 -12.83 -1.52
CA ASP A 66 -5.01 -13.56 -2.72
C ASP A 66 -5.22 -12.75 -4.00
N GLU A 67 -6.36 -12.07 -4.14
CA GLU A 67 -6.64 -11.18 -5.26
C GLU A 67 -5.73 -9.95 -5.25
N ALA A 68 -5.50 -9.37 -4.07
CA ALA A 68 -4.56 -8.26 -3.90
C ALA A 68 -3.12 -8.68 -4.28
N ASP A 69 -2.67 -9.85 -3.83
CA ASP A 69 -1.37 -10.41 -4.19
C ASP A 69 -1.24 -10.69 -5.69
N ALA A 70 -2.27 -11.26 -6.31
CA ALA A 70 -2.30 -11.50 -7.75
C ALA A 70 -2.22 -10.18 -8.53
N ALA A 71 -3.01 -9.17 -8.14
CA ALA A 71 -2.99 -7.85 -8.76
C ALA A 71 -1.63 -7.16 -8.61
N LEU A 72 -1.00 -7.27 -7.43
CA LEU A 72 0.33 -6.71 -7.19
C LEU A 72 1.39 -7.41 -8.06
N LYS A 73 1.36 -8.74 -8.16
CA LYS A 73 2.27 -9.52 -9.03
C LYS A 73 2.12 -9.13 -10.50
N THR A 74 0.89 -9.08 -11.00
CA THR A 74 0.61 -8.64 -12.39
C THR A 74 1.13 -7.23 -12.64
N SER A 75 0.89 -6.30 -11.72
CA SER A 75 1.36 -4.91 -11.84
C SER A 75 2.89 -4.82 -11.81
N PHE A 76 3.53 -5.62 -10.97
CA PHE A 76 4.99 -5.69 -10.89
C PHE A 76 5.59 -6.25 -12.19
N HIS A 77 5.03 -7.34 -12.73
CA HIS A 77 5.47 -7.90 -14.01
C HIS A 77 5.28 -6.95 -15.18
N HIS A 78 4.19 -6.18 -15.17
CA HIS A 78 3.95 -5.18 -16.20
C HIS A 78 5.01 -4.07 -16.19
N LEU A 79 5.44 -3.62 -15.00
CA LEU A 79 6.41 -2.53 -14.87
C LEU A 79 7.87 -2.97 -14.99
N PHE A 80 8.22 -4.14 -14.45
CA PHE A 80 9.60 -4.61 -14.33
C PHE A 80 9.94 -5.79 -15.24
N GLY A 81 8.94 -6.39 -15.90
CA GLY A 81 9.10 -7.57 -16.73
C GLY A 81 9.03 -8.88 -15.94
N ALA A 82 9.39 -9.98 -16.61
CA ALA A 82 9.33 -11.32 -16.03
C ALA A 82 10.25 -11.46 -14.80
N THR A 83 9.72 -12.00 -13.71
CA THR A 83 10.49 -12.31 -12.51
C THR A 83 10.90 -13.77 -12.48
N VAL A 84 12.02 -14.06 -11.81
CA VAL A 84 12.43 -15.41 -11.48
C VAL A 84 12.21 -15.66 -9.99
N GLU A 85 11.70 -16.83 -9.64
CA GLU A 85 11.72 -17.25 -8.23
C GLU A 85 13.17 -17.46 -7.81
N THR A 86 13.55 -16.83 -6.70
CA THR A 86 14.83 -17.03 -6.06
C THR A 86 14.58 -17.69 -4.71
N ALA A 87 15.51 -18.54 -4.27
CA ALA A 87 15.47 -19.05 -2.91
C ALA A 87 15.50 -17.86 -1.94
N SER A 88 14.70 -17.92 -0.87
CA SER A 88 14.71 -16.88 0.16
C SER A 88 16.15 -16.70 0.63
N PRO A 89 16.71 -15.48 0.59
CA PRO A 89 17.99 -15.22 1.23
C PRO A 89 17.74 -15.44 2.72
N LEU A 90 18.31 -16.52 3.27
CA LEU A 90 18.20 -16.91 4.67
C LEU A 90 18.39 -15.71 5.62
#